data_AF-A0A926E5H8-F1
#
_entry.id   AF-A0A926E5H8-F1
#
_cell.length_a   1.000
_cell.length_b   1.000
_cell.length_c   1.000
_cell.angle_alpha   90.00
_cell.angle_beta   90.00
_cell.angle_gamma   90.00
#
_symmetry.space_group_name_H-M   'P 1'
#
loop_
_entity.id
_entity.type
_entity.pdbx_description
1 polymer ?
#
loop_
_entity_poly.entity_id
_entity_poly.type
_entity_poly.pdbx_seq_one_letter_code
_entity_poly.pdbx_strand_id
1 'polypeptide(L)'
;MKSLKVIDEFRVEAKEALFTKQQAVAITLRLLQAELAAAEDAQDRETLSKALQNITFSYLDATATPIDEMLDQVGVARFTSEQIITAIQNVIFDVK
;
A
#
# COMPACT_ATOMS: atom_id res chain seq x y z
N MET A 1 -17.60 -2.80 7.19
CA MET A 1 -16.21 -3.13 6.81
C MET A 1 -15.37 -2.90 8.05
N LYS A 2 -14.78 -3.96 8.64
CA LYS A 2 -13.96 -3.82 9.87
C LYS A 2 -12.83 -2.82 9.56
N SER A 3 -12.65 -1.83 10.44
CA SER A 3 -11.60 -0.82 10.34
C SER A 3 -10.24 -1.50 10.23
N LEU A 4 -9.53 -1.24 9.15
CA LEU A 4 -8.11 -1.55 8.99
C LEU A 4 -7.34 -0.64 9.95
N LYS A 5 -7.27 -1.03 11.23
CA LYS A 5 -6.74 -0.20 12.33
C LYS A 5 -5.28 0.17 12.09
N VAL A 6 -4.49 -0.76 11.55
CA VAL A 6 -3.06 -0.54 11.29
C VAL A 6 -2.85 0.46 10.15
N ILE A 7 -3.74 0.43 9.15
CA ILE A 7 -3.71 1.38 8.03
C ILE A 7 -4.12 2.78 8.50
N ASP A 8 -5.10 2.89 9.39
CA ASP A 8 -5.54 4.18 9.94
C ASP A 8 -4.50 4.78 10.89
N GLU A 9 -3.83 3.96 11.71
CA GLU A 9 -2.68 4.40 12.53
C GLU A 9 -1.54 4.91 11.64
N PHE A 10 -1.20 4.17 10.58
CA PHE A 10 -0.18 4.60 9.62
C PHE A 10 -0.54 5.93 8.94
N ARG A 11 -1.83 6.16 8.63
CA ARG A 11 -2.31 7.42 8.09
C ARG A 11 -2.03 8.60 9.00
N VAL A 12 -2.22 8.43 10.30
CA VAL A 12 -2.01 9.47 11.31
C VAL A 12 -0.53 9.70 11.57
N GLU A 13 0.26 8.63 11.70
CA GLU A 13 1.70 8.72 11.96
C GLU A 13 2.50 9.26 10.77
N ALA A 14 2.16 8.86 9.55
CA ALA A 14 2.90 9.19 8.34
C ALA A 14 2.27 10.32 7.52
N LYS A 15 1.37 11.13 8.10
CA LYS A 15 0.57 12.13 7.38
C LYS A 15 1.39 13.15 6.58
N GLU A 16 2.55 13.55 7.10
CA GLU A 16 3.46 14.52 6.45
C GLU A 16 4.71 13.86 5.86
N ALA A 17 4.80 12.53 5.92
CA ALA A 17 5.95 11.79 5.42
C ALA A 17 5.86 11.59 3.91
N LEU A 18 6.97 11.85 3.22
CA LEU A 18 7.17 11.51 1.82
C LEU A 18 8.01 10.24 1.72
N PHE A 19 7.57 9.34 0.87
CA PHE A 19 8.22 8.05 0.64
C PHE A 19 8.72 7.96 -0.80
N THR A 20 9.86 7.33 -0.97
CA THR A 20 10.31 6.85 -2.28
C THR A 20 9.42 5.71 -2.73
N LYS A 21 9.39 5.39 -4.04
CA LYS A 21 8.62 4.26 -4.56
C LYS A 21 8.96 2.94 -3.86
N GLN A 22 10.25 2.69 -3.63
CA GLN A 22 10.71 1.49 -2.91
C GLN A 22 10.22 1.46 -1.47
N GLN A 23 10.24 2.59 -0.77
CA GLN A 23 9.69 2.68 0.58
C GLN A 23 8.18 2.52 0.60
N ALA A 24 7.46 3.15 -0.33
CA ALA A 24 6.02 3.02 -0.47
C ALA A 24 5.62 1.55 -0.68
N VAL A 25 6.30 0.85 -1.60
CA VAL A 25 6.14 -0.59 -1.82
C VAL A 25 6.38 -1.41 -0.55
N ALA A 26 7.50 -1.18 0.12
CA ALA A 26 7.85 -1.92 1.34
C ALA A 26 6.84 -1.69 2.47
N ILE A 27 6.34 -0.45 2.60
CA ILE A 27 5.32 -0.08 3.58
C ILE A 27 3.99 -0.74 3.24
N THR A 28 3.53 -0.69 1.99
CA THR A 28 2.31 -1.35 1.53
C THR A 28 2.31 -2.84 1.90
N LEU A 29 3.41 -3.54 1.61
CA LEU A 29 3.57 -4.95 1.94
C LEU A 29 3.55 -5.18 3.46
N ARG A 30 4.24 -4.35 4.22
CA ARG A 30 4.31 -4.46 5.68
C ARG A 30 2.94 -4.21 6.34
N LEU A 31 2.19 -3.22 5.87
CA LEU A 31 0.85 -2.90 6.35
C LEU A 31 -0.13 -4.03 6.04
N LEU A 32 -0.11 -4.58 4.82
CA LEU A 32 -0.94 -5.73 4.46
C LEU A 32 -0.59 -6.98 5.28
N GLN A 33 0.69 -7.24 5.54
CA GLN A 33 1.10 -8.34 6.42
C GLN A 33 0.67 -8.13 7.87
N ALA A 34 0.75 -6.89 8.38
CA ALA A 34 0.31 -6.56 9.72
C ALA A 34 -1.22 -6.71 9.86
N GLU A 35 -1.99 -6.26 8.87
CA GLU A 35 -3.44 -6.48 8.80
C GLU A 35 -3.76 -7.98 8.68
N LEU A 36 -3.00 -8.76 7.90
CA LEU A 36 -3.17 -10.22 7.82
C LEU A 36 -2.88 -10.90 9.16
N ALA A 37 -1.90 -10.42 9.91
CA ALA A 37 -1.57 -10.93 11.24
C ALA A 37 -2.63 -10.52 12.29
N ALA A 38 -3.24 -9.34 12.13
CA ALA A 38 -4.33 -8.83 12.97
C ALA A 38 -5.72 -9.37 12.55
N ALA A 39 -5.84 -9.99 11.37
CA ALA A 39 -7.09 -10.53 10.86
C ALA A 39 -7.57 -11.72 11.69
N GLU A 40 -8.63 -11.50 12.47
CA GLU A 40 -9.32 -12.54 13.24
C GLU A 40 -10.28 -13.37 12.37
N ASP A 41 -10.83 -12.77 11.30
CA ASP A 41 -11.80 -13.40 10.42
C ASP A 41 -11.13 -14.16 9.27
N ALA A 42 -11.52 -15.42 9.05
CA ALA A 42 -10.97 -16.27 7.99
C ALA A 42 -11.18 -15.67 6.59
N GLN A 43 -12.29 -14.95 6.39
CA GLN A 43 -12.62 -14.31 5.12
C GLN A 43 -11.71 -13.10 4.82
N ASP A 44 -11.49 -12.23 5.80
CA ASP A 44 -10.55 -11.10 5.67
C ASP A 44 -9.12 -11.60 5.45
N ARG A 45 -8.75 -12.69 6.13
CA ARG A 45 -7.43 -13.32 5.97
C ARG A 45 -7.21 -13.87 4.56
N GLU A 46 -8.25 -14.45 3.95
CA GLU A 46 -8.18 -14.95 2.58
C GLU A 46 -8.12 -13.80 1.57
N THR A 47 -8.92 -12.74 1.74
CA THR A 47 -8.87 -11.55 0.88
C THR A 47 -7.52 -10.83 0.98
N LEU A 48 -6.96 -10.66 2.18
CA LEU A 48 -5.64 -10.04 2.39
C LEU A 48 -4.50 -10.91 1.85
N SER A 49 -4.61 -12.23 1.95
CA SER A 49 -3.63 -13.17 1.37
C SER A 49 -3.66 -13.11 -0.16
N LYS A 50 -4.86 -13.09 -0.76
CA LYS A 50 -5.03 -12.89 -2.20
C LYS A 50 -4.56 -11.51 -2.66
N ALA A 51 -4.78 -10.46 -1.86
CA ALA A 51 -4.25 -9.11 -2.08
C ALA A 51 -2.72 -9.07 -2.07
N LEU A 52 -2.07 -9.77 -1.15
CA LEU A 52 -0.60 -9.89 -1.12
C LEU A 52 -0.06 -10.64 -2.34
N GLN A 53 -0.76 -11.67 -2.82
CA GLN A 53 -0.34 -12.44 -4.00
C GLN A 53 -0.61 -11.71 -5.32
N ASN A 54 -1.73 -10.97 -5.41
CA ASN A 54 -2.12 -10.21 -6.59
C ASN A 54 -1.66 -8.75 -6.56
N ILE A 55 -0.79 -8.39 -5.60
CA ILE A 55 -0.25 -7.04 -5.53
C ILE A 55 0.59 -6.78 -6.77
N THR A 56 0.02 -6.01 -7.69
CA THR A 56 0.72 -5.60 -8.90
C THR A 56 1.20 -4.19 -8.62
N PHE A 57 2.53 -3.97 -8.54
CA PHE A 57 3.10 -2.66 -8.19
C PHE A 57 2.68 -1.53 -9.14
N SER A 58 2.01 -1.85 -10.25
CA SER A 58 1.21 -0.96 -11.10
C SER A 58 0.32 0.02 -10.33
N TYR A 59 -0.21 -0.34 -9.14
CA TYR A 59 -1.04 0.58 -8.34
C TYR A 59 -0.26 1.78 -7.75
N LEU A 60 1.06 1.64 -7.56
CA LEU A 60 1.97 2.74 -7.21
C LEU A 60 2.59 3.39 -8.46
N ASP A 61 2.36 2.82 -9.63
CA ASP A 61 2.87 3.23 -10.93
C ASP A 61 1.85 4.02 -11.76
N ALA A 62 0.75 4.46 -11.15
CA ALA A 62 -0.30 5.23 -11.82
C ALA A 62 0.21 6.57 -12.43
N THR A 63 1.44 6.97 -12.13
CA THR A 63 2.16 8.07 -12.77
C THR A 63 3.29 7.52 -13.66
N ALA A 64 2.96 6.70 -14.66
CA ALA A 64 3.93 6.12 -15.59
C ALA A 64 4.33 7.13 -16.69
N THR A 65 4.94 8.26 -16.32
CA THR A 65 5.66 9.09 -17.29
C THR A 65 7.15 8.76 -17.28
N PRO A 66 7.89 8.98 -18.38
CA PRO A 66 9.34 8.73 -18.42
C PRO A 66 10.11 9.52 -17.34
N ILE A 67 9.60 10.69 -16.96
CA ILE A 67 10.19 11.54 -15.92
C ILE A 67 10.00 10.89 -14.54
N ASP A 68 8.84 10.28 -14.31
CA ASP A 68 8.51 9.60 -13.07
C ASP A 68 9.39 8.36 -12.84
N GLU A 69 9.64 7.56 -13.89
CA GLU A 69 10.59 6.43 -13.82
C GLU A 69 12.01 6.90 -13.50
N MET A 70 12.45 8.01 -14.09
CA MET A 70 13.76 8.60 -13.78
C MET A 70 13.83 9.08 -12.32
N LEU A 71 12.78 9.73 -11.81
CA LEU A 71 12.72 10.19 -10.42
C LEU A 71 12.72 9.01 -9.43
N ASP A 72 12.09 7.89 -9.80
CA ASP A 72 12.13 6.65 -9.00
C ASP A 72 13.53 6.02 -8.99
N GLN A 73 14.26 6.03 -10.12
CA GLN A 73 15.65 5.57 -10.19
C GLN A 73 16.59 6.44 -9.35
N VAL A 74 16.31 7.73 -9.25
CA VAL A 74 17.07 8.70 -8.43
C VAL A 74 16.65 8.63 -6.95
N GLY A 75 15.60 7.89 -6.62
CA GLY A 75 15.15 7.70 -5.23
C GLY A 75 14.47 8.93 -4.65
N VAL A 76 13.72 9.69 -5.46
CA VAL A 76 13.01 10.88 -5.00
C VAL A 76 11.77 10.47 -4.20
N ALA A 77 11.64 11.02 -2.98
CA ALA A 77 10.49 10.80 -2.12
C ALA A 77 9.32 11.70 -2.56
N ARG A 78 8.28 11.08 -3.12
CA ARG A 78 7.12 11.76 -3.71
C ARG A 78 5.78 11.12 -3.38
N PHE A 79 5.81 9.90 -2.84
CA PHE A 79 4.63 9.16 -2.47
C PHE A 79 4.17 9.57 -1.08
N THR A 80 2.89 9.87 -0.95
CA THR A 80 2.28 10.15 0.36
C THR A 80 1.68 8.89 0.96
N SER A 81 1.49 8.91 2.28
CA SER A 81 0.74 7.89 3.00
C SER A 81 -0.68 7.70 2.45
N GLU A 82 -1.38 8.77 2.02
CA GLU A 82 -2.69 8.66 1.36
C GLU A 82 -2.64 7.85 0.06
N GLN A 83 -1.60 8.02 -0.76
CA GLN A 83 -1.43 7.27 -2.00
C GLN A 83 -1.15 5.79 -1.73
N ILE A 84 -0.35 5.49 -0.69
CA ILE A 84 -0.10 4.12 -0.23
C ILE A 84 -1.41 3.47 0.22
N ILE A 85 -2.22 4.17 1.01
CA ILE A 85 -3.51 3.65 1.52
C ILE A 85 -4.48 3.42 0.37
N THR A 86 -4.55 4.35 -0.58
CA THR A 86 -5.40 4.23 -1.77
C THR A 86 -4.98 3.01 -2.61
N ALA A 87 -3.67 2.78 -2.76
CA ALA A 87 -3.16 1.59 -3.44
C ALA A 87 -3.57 0.30 -2.69
N ILE A 88 -3.46 0.27 -1.36
CA ILE A 88 -3.90 -0.89 -0.56
C ILE A 88 -5.40 -1.16 -0.73
N GLN A 89 -6.23 -0.12 -0.65
CA GLN A 89 -7.67 -0.24 -0.83
C GLN A 89 -8.04 -0.74 -2.23
N ASN A 90 -7.38 -0.22 -3.26
CA ASN A 90 -7.59 -0.67 -4.64
C ASN A 90 -7.22 -2.14 -4.81
N VAL A 91 -6.08 -2.58 -4.25
CA VAL A 91 -5.69 -3.99 -4.30
C VAL A 91 -6.76 -4.83 -3.60
N ILE A 92 -7.12 -4.52 -2.35
CA ILE A 92 -8.13 -5.29 -1.60
C ILE A 92 -9.48 -5.34 -2.34
N PHE A 93 -9.87 -4.25 -3.00
CA PHE A 93 -11.11 -4.16 -3.76
C PHE A 93 -11.05 -4.97 -5.06
N ASP A 94 -9.91 -4.99 -5.76
CA ASP A 94 -9.70 -5.74 -6.99
C ASP A 94 -9.79 -7.27 -6.76
N VAL A 95 -9.39 -7.73 -5.58
CA VAL A 95 -9.39 -9.17 -5.22
C VAL A 95 -10.67 -9.65 -4.54
N LYS A 96 -11.66 -8.79 -4.38
CA LYS A 96 -12.94 -9.07 -3.70
C LYS A 96 -14.02 -9.50 -4.69
#